data_AF-C0W423-F1
#
_entry.id   AF-C0W423-F1
#
_cell.length_a   1.000
_cell.length_b   1.000
_cell.length_c   1.000
_cell.angle_alpha   90.00
_cell.angle_beta   90.00
_cell.angle_gamma   90.00
#
_symmetry.space_group_name_H-M   'P 1'
#
loop_
_entity.id
_entity.type
_entity.pdbx_description
1 polymer ?
#
loop_
_entity_poly.entity_id
_entity_poly.type
_entity_poly.pdbx_seq_one_letter_code
_entity_poly.pdbx_strand_id
1 'polypeptide(L)' 'MALSQADQARVARGELPEAAAEEERRRHVDALTDALSRADGAGDHANDARLLRDVPPHWG' A
#
# COMPACT_ATOMS: atom_id res chain seq x y z
N MET A 1 7.23 -6.48 -26.92
CA MET A 1 6.39 -7.59 -26.40
C MET A 1 4.97 -7.36 -26.86
N ALA A 2 4.27 -8.38 -27.38
CA ALA A 2 2.87 -8.27 -27.78
C ALA A 2 1.96 -8.52 -26.56
N LEU A 3 0.89 -7.73 -26.41
CA LEU A 3 -0.11 -7.91 -25.35
C LEU A 3 -0.85 -9.23 -25.52
N SER A 4 -1.14 -9.90 -24.41
CA SER A 4 -1.98 -11.09 -24.40
C SER A 4 -3.38 -10.78 -24.95
N GLN A 5 -4.10 -11.78 -25.44
CA GLN A 5 -5.45 -11.59 -25.97
C GLN A 5 -6.43 -11.06 -24.90
N ALA A 6 -6.21 -11.45 -23.64
CA ALA A 6 -6.96 -10.96 -22.48
C ALA A 6 -6.69 -9.48 -22.21
N ASP A 7 -5.42 -9.04 -22.29
CA ASP A 7 -5.07 -7.64 -22.15
C ASP A 7 -5.62 -6.79 -23.29
N GLN A 8 -5.63 -7.31 -24.52
CA GLN A 8 -6.26 -6.63 -25.65
C GLN A 8 -7.77 -6.42 -25.39
N ALA A 9 -8.45 -7.42 -24.84
CA ALA A 9 -9.87 -7.32 -24.47
C ALA A 9 -10.12 -6.34 -23.30
N ARG A 10 -9.18 -6.20 -22.36
CA ARG A 10 -9.21 -5.19 -21.29
C ARG A 10 -9.03 -3.78 -21.85
N VAL A 11 -8.00 -3.58 -22.67
CA VAL A 11 -7.74 -2.30 -23.35
C VAL A 11 -8.92 -1.87 -24.22
N ALA A 12 -9.55 -2.81 -24.93
CA ALA A 12 -10.75 -2.53 -25.71
C ALA A 12 -11.94 -2.05 -24.87
N ARG A 13 -11.99 -2.38 -23.57
CA ARG A 13 -12.97 -1.88 -22.60
C ARG A 13 -12.53 -0.58 -21.91
N GLY A 14 -11.33 -0.09 -22.22
CA GLY A 14 -10.71 1.08 -21.56
C GLY A 14 -9.99 0.74 -20.25
N GLU A 15 -9.80 -0.53 -19.93
CA GLU A 15 -9.04 -0.97 -18.76
C GLU A 15 -7.54 -1.06 -19.07
N LEU A 16 -6.70 -0.92 -18.04
CA LEU A 16 -5.27 -1.11 -18.19
C LEU A 16 -4.93 -2.60 -18.41
N PRO A 17 -3.90 -2.90 -19.23
CA PRO A 17 -3.30 -4.23 -19.24
C PRO A 17 -2.87 -4.65 -17.84
N GLU A 18 -2.89 -5.94 -17.56
CA GLU A 18 -2.54 -6.49 -16.24
C GLU A 18 -1.14 -6.08 -15.80
N ALA A 19 -0.17 -6.11 -16.73
CA ALA A 19 1.19 -5.68 -16.45
C ALA A 19 1.27 -4.22 -16.00
N ALA A 20 0.46 -3.33 -16.59
CA ALA A 20 0.43 -1.93 -16.21
C ALA A 20 -0.27 -1.71 -14.86
N ALA A 21 -1.34 -2.46 -14.59
CA ALA A 21 -2.03 -2.42 -13.30
C ALA A 21 -1.14 -2.94 -12.16
N GLU A 22 -0.37 -4.00 -12.40
CA GLU A 22 0.57 -4.56 -11.43
C GLU A 22 1.79 -3.64 -11.21
N GLU A 23 2.27 -2.96 -12.25
CA GLU A 23 3.30 -1.92 -12.13
C GLU A 23 2.82 -0.77 -11.22
N GLU A 24 1.60 -0.30 -11.41
CA GLU A 24 1.00 0.75 -10.58
C GLU A 24 0.82 0.28 -9.13
N ARG A 25 0.35 -0.96 -8.93
CA ARG A 25 0.27 -1.58 -7.60
C ARG A 25 1.64 -1.60 -6.91
N ARG A 26 2.70 -2.00 -7.63
CA ARG A 26 4.07 -2.01 -7.09
C ARG A 26 4.53 -0.62 -6.69
N ARG A 27 4.35 0.38 -7.56
CA ARG A 27 4.68 1.77 -7.24
C ARG A 27 3.95 2.27 -6.01
N HIS A 28 2.68 1.92 -5.85
CA HIS A 28 1.90 2.29 -4.69
C HIS A 28 2.44 1.63 -3.40
N VAL A 29 2.79 0.34 -3.45
CA VAL A 29 3.42 -0.37 -2.33
C VAL A 29 4.78 0.23 -1.98
N ASP A 30 5.60 0.56 -2.98
CA ASP A 30 6.91 1.17 -2.78
C ASP A 30 6.77 2.56 -2.16
N ALA A 31 5.85 3.39 -2.66
CA ALA A 31 5.56 4.71 -2.11
C ALA A 31 5.05 4.62 -0.66
N LEU A 32 4.21 3.63 -0.35
CA LEU A 32 3.75 3.38 1.00
C LEU A 32 4.90 2.93 1.92
N THR A 33 5.77 2.05 1.44
CA THR A 33 6.96 1.59 2.19
C THR A 33 7.93 2.74 2.45
N ASP A 34 8.15 3.60 1.47
CA ASP A 34 8.97 4.80 1.57
C ASP A 34 8.35 5.85 2.52
N ALA A 35 7.03 6.03 2.48
CA ALA A 35 6.31 6.87 3.43
C ALA A 35 6.41 6.33 4.87
N LEU A 36 6.28 5.01 5.06
CA LEU A 36 6.48 4.37 6.36
C LEU A 36 7.93 4.52 6.85
N SER A 37 8.91 4.32 5.97
CA SER A 37 10.33 4.50 6.31
C SER A 37 10.65 5.94 6.75
N ARG A 38 9.96 6.94 6.19
CA ARG A 38 10.04 8.33 6.67
C ARG A 38 9.28 8.56 7.98
N ALA A 39 8.15 7.87 8.17
CA ALA A 39 7.29 8.00 9.34
C ALA A 39 7.86 7.28 10.58
N ASP A 40 8.66 6.24 10.42
CA ASP A 40 9.36 5.52 11.52
C ASP A 40 10.23 6.46 12.38
N GLY A 41 10.60 7.65 11.87
CA GLY A 41 11.27 8.69 12.66
C GLY A 41 10.36 9.51 13.59
N ALA A 42 9.04 9.44 13.47
CA ALA A 42 8.11 10.35 14.17
C ALA A 42 6.74 9.77 14.60
N GLY A 43 6.27 8.69 13.97
CA GLY A 43 4.87 8.22 14.08
C GLY A 43 4.66 6.98 14.96
N ASP A 44 5.63 6.09 15.03
CA ASP A 44 5.46 4.78 15.67
C ASP A 44 5.25 4.91 17.19
N HIS A 45 6.03 5.77 17.84
CA HIS A 45 5.86 6.07 19.27
C HIS A 45 4.57 6.82 19.61
N ALA A 46 3.96 7.56 18.68
CA ALA A 46 2.77 8.36 18.98
C ALA A 46 1.52 7.48 19.11
N ASN A 47 1.39 6.47 18.24
CA ASN A 47 0.27 5.54 18.32
C ASN A 47 0.41 4.62 19.54
N ASP A 48 1.61 4.10 19.79
CA ASP A 48 1.90 3.27 20.97
C ASP A 48 1.70 4.03 22.28
N ALA A 49 2.16 5.28 22.36
CA ALA A 49 1.92 6.12 23.55
C ALA A 49 0.44 6.37 23.80
N ARG A 50 -0.36 6.57 22.74
CA ARG A 50 -1.82 6.68 22.87
C ARG A 50 -2.43 5.35 23.31
N LEU A 51 -2.01 4.24 22.70
CA LEU A 51 -2.50 2.90 23.02
C LEU A 51 -2.23 2.58 24.50
N LEU A 52 -1.01 2.80 24.97
CA LEU A 52 -0.60 2.58 26.36
C LEU A 52 -1.36 3.47 27.35
N ARG A 53 -1.68 4.71 26.98
CA ARG A 53 -2.46 5.62 27.84
C ARG A 53 -3.92 5.17 27.97
N ASP A 54 -4.46 4.53 26.94
CA ASP A 54 -5.86 4.12 26.87
C ASP A 54 -6.06 2.66 27.35
N VAL A 55 -4.99 1.92 27.70
CA VAL A 55 -5.06 0.54 28.22
C VAL A 55 -5.66 0.52 29.64
N PRO A 56 -6.74 -0.25 29.87
CA PRO A 56 -7.32 -0.40 31.21
C PRO A 56 -6.39 -1.13 32.19
N PRO A 57 -6.40 -0.76 33.49
CA PRO A 57 -5.46 -1.29 34.48
C PRO A 57 -5.63 -2.78 34.82
N HIS A 58 -6.71 -3.44 34.36
CA HIS A 58 -6.99 -4.86 34.61
C HIS A 58 -6.54 -5.78 33.46
N TRP A 59 -5.86 -5.24 32.45
CA TRP A 59 -5.36 -5.99 31.28
C TRP A 59 -3.86 -6.32 31.36
N GLY A 60 -3.19 -5.98 32.47
CA GLY A 60 -1.78 -6.26 32.73
C GLY A 60 -1.57 -7.46 33.64
#